data_AF-A0A7V1DQB2-F1
#
_entry.id   AF-A0A7V1DQB2-F1
#
_cell.length_a   1.000
_cell.length_b   1.000
_cell.length_c   1.000
_cell.angle_alpha   90.00
_cell.angle_beta   90.00
_cell.angle_gamma   90.00
#
_symmetry.space_group_name_H-M   'P 1'
#
loop_
_entity.id
_entity.type
_entity.pdbx_description
1 polymer ?
#
loop_
_entity_poly.entity_id
_entity_poly.type
_entity_poly.pdbx_seq_one_letter_code
_entity_poly.pdbx_strand_id
1 'polypeptide(L)'
;MRVLFVLDPLEQLQLETETSLLLAAEFRRRGHETWYSLEEDFTVTDRGVYTTAHELNVLPTGAPQAGEAQVEDASEFSLILMRQDPPVDAAYRFVAQALTSVGERTVVVNKPESVLAWNEKLLPLHFPDLCPPTLVSRHVEALEEFVRAQGTAVVKPISECSGRGIHV
;
A
#
# COMPACT_ATOMS: atom_id res chain seq x y z
N MET A 1 8.31 10.28 18.07
CA MET A 1 8.09 8.93 17.52
C MET A 1 8.90 8.83 16.25
N ARG A 2 9.37 7.63 15.92
CA ARG A 2 9.96 7.31 14.63
C ARG A 2 8.87 6.69 13.75
N VAL A 3 8.64 7.29 12.58
CA VAL A 3 7.62 6.85 11.63
C VAL A 3 8.30 6.43 10.34
N LEU A 4 8.07 5.19 9.93
CA LEU A 4 8.55 4.66 8.66
C LEU A 4 7.45 4.71 7.61
N PHE A 5 7.76 5.26 6.45
CA PHE A 5 6.92 5.20 5.25
C PHE A 5 7.51 4.16 4.30
N VAL A 6 6.73 3.16 3.91
CA VAL A 6 7.11 2.29 2.79
C VAL A 6 6.52 2.91 1.54
N LEU A 7 7.38 3.40 0.65
CA LEU A 7 7.02 4.23 -0.51
C LEU A 7 7.53 3.62 -1.81
N ASP A 8 6.95 4.09 -2.91
CA ASP A 8 7.59 4.05 -4.22
C ASP A 8 8.82 4.99 -4.25
N PRO A 9 9.76 4.81 -5.21
CA PRO A 9 10.91 5.69 -5.35
C PRO A 9 10.51 7.16 -5.38
N LEU A 10 11.24 8.02 -4.66
CA LEU A 10 10.89 9.43 -4.46
C LEU A 10 10.73 10.19 -5.80
N GLU A 11 11.49 9.79 -6.82
CA GLU A 11 11.44 10.38 -8.17
C GLU A 11 10.15 10.06 -8.93
N GLN A 12 9.41 9.04 -8.50
CA GLN A 12 8.15 8.60 -9.11
C GLN A 12 6.93 9.24 -8.44
N LEU A 13 7.10 9.87 -7.27
CA LEU A 13 6.00 10.46 -6.51
C LEU A 13 5.45 11.72 -7.20
N GLN A 14 4.12 11.80 -7.27
CA GLN A 14 3.42 12.95 -7.83
C GLN A 14 3.18 14.01 -6.75
N LEU A 15 4.07 15.00 -6.63
CA LEU A 15 4.07 15.97 -5.54
C LEU A 15 2.72 16.67 -5.29
N GLU A 16 1.92 16.91 -6.33
CA GLU A 16 0.62 17.59 -6.22
C GLU A 16 -0.47 16.73 -5.61
N THR A 17 -0.37 15.40 -5.75
CA THR A 17 -1.40 14.43 -5.34
C THR A 17 -0.90 13.47 -4.25
N GLU A 18 0.39 13.53 -3.89
CA GLU A 18 1.01 12.60 -2.96
C GLU A 18 0.66 12.90 -1.51
N THR A 19 -0.43 12.28 -1.05
CA THR A 19 -0.89 12.37 0.34
C THR A 19 0.12 11.81 1.35
N SER A 20 1.04 10.92 0.94
CA SER A 20 2.09 10.40 1.82
C SER A 20 3.07 11.49 2.25
N LEU A 21 3.41 12.42 1.35
CA LEU A 21 4.28 13.56 1.68
C LEU A 21 3.57 14.57 2.59
N LEU A 22 2.27 14.78 2.41
CA LEU A 22 1.46 15.62 3.31
C LEU A 22 1.43 15.05 4.73
N LEU A 23 1.27 13.73 4.86
CA LEU A 23 1.35 13.04 6.16
C LEU A 23 2.73 13.19 6.78
N ALA A 24 3.80 12.92 6.02
CA ALA A 24 5.16 13.03 6.51
C ALA A 24 5.50 14.46 6.97
N ALA A 25 5.09 15.48 6.21
CA ALA A 25 5.24 16.89 6.60
C ALA A 25 4.51 17.19 7.92
N GLU A 26 3.30 16.66 8.12
CA GLU A 26 2.54 16.83 9.35
C GLU A 26 3.19 16.12 10.54
N PHE A 27 3.75 14.91 10.37
CA PHE A 27 4.52 14.23 11.41
C PHE A 27 5.73 15.06 11.84
N ARG A 28 6.51 15.57 10.88
CA ARG A 28 7.65 16.46 11.15
C ARG A 28 7.22 17.73 11.87
N ARG A 29 6.10 18.35 11.45
CA ARG A 29 5.54 19.56 12.10
C ARG A 29 5.21 19.32 13.58
N ARG A 30 4.85 18.08 13.96
CA ARG A 30 4.58 17.67 15.34
C ARG A 30 5.83 17.22 16.13
N GLY A 31 7.02 17.35 15.55
CA GLY A 31 8.28 16.95 16.19
C GLY A 31 8.52 15.44 16.16
N HIS A 32 8.01 14.74 15.15
CA HIS A 32 8.31 13.33 14.92
C HIS A 32 9.36 13.17 13.83
N GLU A 33 10.12 12.07 13.91
CA GLU A 33 11.09 11.69 12.89
C GLU A 33 10.38 10.87 11.81
N THR A 34 10.66 11.21 10.56
CA THR A 34 10.10 10.52 9.39
C THR A 34 11.22 9.85 8.62
N TRP A 35 11.01 8.59 8.30
CA TRP A 35 11.93 7.73 7.59
C TRP A 35 11.19 7.12 6.41
N TYR A 36 11.91 6.73 5.35
CA TYR A 36 11.32 5.96 4.28
C TYR A 36 12.22 4.79 3.86
N SER A 37 11.57 3.76 3.33
CA SER A 37 12.19 2.59 2.71
C SER A 37 11.37 2.18 1.49
N LEU A 38 12.04 1.54 0.54
CA LEU A 38 11.40 0.83 -0.57
C LEU A 38 11.09 -0.60 -0.16
N GLU A 39 10.30 -1.30 -0.97
CA GLU A 39 10.00 -2.72 -0.72
C GLU A 39 11.25 -3.59 -0.75
N GLU A 40 12.18 -3.28 -1.66
CA GLU A 40 13.45 -3.99 -1.84
C GLU A 40 14.43 -3.79 -0.69
N ASP A 41 14.22 -2.80 0.18
CA ASP A 41 15.08 -2.54 1.34
C ASP A 41 14.82 -3.50 2.50
N PHE A 42 13.70 -4.24 2.48
CA PHE A 42 13.31 -5.13 3.56
C PHE A 42 14.07 -6.45 3.52
N THR A 43 14.64 -6.82 4.67
CA THR A 43 15.32 -8.10 4.89
C THR A 43 14.71 -8.82 6.08
N VAL A 44 14.36 -10.09 5.91
CA VAL A 44 13.83 -10.94 6.99
C VAL A 44 14.88 -11.97 7.38
N THR A 45 15.10 -12.12 8.68
CA THR A 45 16.03 -13.11 9.26
C THR A 45 15.32 -13.93 10.34
N ASP A 46 16.03 -14.90 10.92
CA ASP A 46 15.57 -15.63 12.12
C ASP A 46 15.49 -14.74 13.37
N ARG A 47 16.03 -13.52 13.32
CA ARG A 47 16.06 -12.57 14.44
C ARG A 47 15.03 -11.46 14.36
N GLY A 48 14.46 -11.23 13.19
CA GLY A 48 13.50 -10.13 12.99
C GLY A 48 13.46 -9.61 11.56
N VAL A 49 12.71 -8.54 11.40
CA VAL A 49 12.53 -7.79 10.14
C VAL A 49 13.38 -6.54 10.21
N TYR A 50 14.24 -6.36 9.22
CA TYR A 50 15.12 -5.20 9.09
C TYR A 50 14.81 -4.45 7.82
N THR A 51 15.16 -3.17 7.77
CA THR A 51 15.07 -2.37 6.55
C THR A 51 16.19 -1.35 6.48
N THR A 52 16.66 -1.06 5.28
CA THR A 52 17.47 0.15 5.04
C THR A 52 16.51 1.35 5.03
N ALA A 53 16.57 2.17 6.06
CA ALA A 53 15.74 3.34 6.23
C ALA A 53 16.53 4.62 5.98
N HIS A 54 15.99 5.49 5.14
CA HIS A 54 16.52 6.82 4.87
C HIS A 54 15.74 7.87 5.65
N GLU A 55 16.40 8.88 6.22
CA GLU A 55 15.66 10.02 6.75
C GLU A 55 14.83 10.66 5.62
N LEU A 56 13.52 10.78 5.82
CA LEU A 56 12.61 11.41 4.87
C LEU A 56 12.50 12.91 5.17
N ASN A 57 13.18 13.71 4.35
CA ASN A 57 13.14 15.17 4.45
C ASN A 57 12.09 15.73 3.49
N VAL A 58 11.00 16.26 4.06
CA VAL A 58 9.90 16.85 3.29
C VAL A 58 9.96 18.37 3.42
N LEU A 59 9.99 19.06 2.28
CA LEU A 59 9.98 20.52 2.21
C LEU A 59 8.57 21.04 1.93
N PRO A 60 8.15 22.17 2.53
CA PRO A 60 6.83 22.77 2.26
C PRO A 60 6.59 23.09 0.76
N THR A 61 7.68 23.40 0.06
CA THR A 61 7.70 23.62 -1.39
C THR A 61 8.96 22.94 -1.93
N GLY A 62 8.82 21.79 -2.59
CA GLY A 62 9.94 21.08 -3.19
C GLY A 62 9.75 19.56 -3.21
N ALA A 63 10.63 18.88 -3.95
CA ALA A 63 10.70 17.43 -3.94
C ALA A 63 11.19 16.92 -2.57
N PRO A 64 10.72 15.75 -2.11
CA PRO A 64 11.27 15.10 -0.92
C PRO A 64 12.74 14.72 -1.17
N GLN A 65 13.52 14.66 -0.10
CA GLN A 65 14.93 14.31 -0.15
C GLN A 65 15.24 13.17 0.81
N ALA A 66 16.08 12.26 0.36
CA ALA A 66 16.65 11.21 1.18
C ALA A 66 17.85 11.76 1.97
N GLY A 67 17.79 11.61 3.30
CA GLY A 67 18.94 11.83 4.18
C GLY A 67 19.81 10.58 4.31
N GLU A 68 20.54 10.51 5.42
CA GLU A 68 21.42 9.37 5.72
C GLU A 68 20.62 8.07 5.84
N ALA A 69 21.18 7.00 5.28
CA ALA A 69 20.61 5.66 5.30
C ALA A 69 21.15 4.86 6.50
N GLN A 70 20.28 4.14 7.20
CA GLN A 70 20.65 3.28 8.31
C GLN A 70 19.90 1.95 8.22
N VAL A 71 20.57 0.85 8.56
CA VAL A 71 19.89 -0.44 8.71
C VAL A 71 19.23 -0.47 10.09
N GLU A 72 17.91 -0.61 10.10
CA GLU A 72 17.08 -0.51 11.28
C GLU A 72 16.27 -1.79 11.48
N ASP A 73 16.06 -2.17 12.74
CA ASP A 73 15.04 -3.16 13.08
C ASP A 73 13.67 -2.51 12.92
N ALA A 74 12.77 -3.12 12.14
CA ALA A 74 11.45 -2.58 11.88
C ALA A 74 10.64 -2.35 13.17
N SER A 75 10.95 -3.09 14.24
CA SER A 75 10.31 -2.93 15.55
C SER A 75 10.73 -1.69 16.34
N GLU A 76 11.78 -0.99 15.93
CA GLU A 76 12.21 0.29 16.52
C GLU A 76 11.37 1.47 16.02
N PHE A 77 10.59 1.29 14.96
CA PHE A 77 9.61 2.28 14.52
C PHE A 77 8.33 2.15 15.34
N SER A 78 7.79 3.29 15.79
CA SER A 78 6.52 3.31 16.50
C SER A 78 5.34 3.09 15.55
N LEU A 79 5.50 3.52 14.29
CA LEU A 79 4.48 3.46 13.24
C LEU A 79 5.14 3.16 11.90
N ILE A 80 4.58 2.21 11.16
CA ILE A 80 4.93 1.91 9.78
C ILE A 80 3.70 2.14 8.91
N LEU A 81 3.83 3.00 7.89
CA LEU A 81 2.79 3.31 6.93
C LEU A 81 3.15 2.66 5.58
N MET A 82 2.41 1.62 5.19
CA MET A 82 2.53 1.05 3.84
C MET A 82 1.75 1.93 2.87
N ARG A 83 2.49 2.64 2.01
CA ARG A 83 1.96 3.73 1.17
C ARG A 83 2.35 3.58 -0.30
N GLN A 84 2.88 2.42 -0.69
CA GLN A 84 3.11 2.08 -2.09
C GLN A 84 1.79 2.04 -2.85
N ASP A 85 1.82 2.48 -4.10
CA ASP A 85 0.69 2.35 -5.01
C ASP A 85 0.45 0.89 -5.42
N PRO A 86 -0.78 0.49 -5.77
CA PRO A 86 -1.04 -0.83 -6.32
C PRO A 86 -0.29 -1.05 -7.64
N PRO A 87 0.06 -2.30 -8.00
CA PRO A 87 -0.63 -3.53 -7.58
C PRO A 87 -0.12 -4.16 -6.28
N VAL A 88 -0.97 -4.96 -5.63
CA VAL A 88 -0.59 -5.86 -4.52
C VAL A 88 0.12 -7.09 -5.10
N ASP A 89 1.35 -6.89 -5.55
CA ASP A 89 2.17 -7.91 -6.22
C ASP A 89 2.99 -8.75 -5.22
N ALA A 90 3.96 -9.52 -5.72
CA ALA A 90 4.78 -10.38 -4.88
C ALA A 90 5.66 -9.60 -3.90
N ALA A 91 6.19 -8.44 -4.29
CA ALA A 91 7.07 -7.62 -3.46
C ALA A 91 6.26 -6.93 -2.35
N TYR A 92 5.11 -6.34 -2.69
CA TYR A 92 4.18 -5.79 -1.70
C TYR A 92 3.75 -6.85 -0.68
N ARG A 93 3.38 -8.05 -1.16
CA ARG A 93 2.95 -9.15 -0.30
C ARG A 93 4.06 -9.65 0.60
N PHE A 94 5.30 -9.69 0.10
CA PHE A 94 6.46 -10.04 0.92
C PHE A 94 6.62 -9.07 2.10
N VAL A 95 6.62 -7.76 1.84
CA VAL A 95 6.76 -6.75 2.89
C VAL A 95 5.59 -6.83 3.87
N ALA A 96 4.35 -6.91 3.37
CA ALA A 96 3.18 -7.06 4.23
C ALA A 96 3.28 -8.31 5.12
N GLN A 97 3.69 -9.45 4.57
CA GLN A 97 3.88 -10.68 5.33
C GLN A 97 4.98 -10.54 6.38
N ALA A 98 6.13 -9.96 6.03
CA ALA A 98 7.22 -9.70 6.97
C ALA A 98 6.72 -8.89 8.17
N LEU A 99 5.99 -7.80 7.89
CA LEU A 99 5.45 -6.89 8.90
C LEU A 99 4.36 -7.50 9.79
N THR A 100 3.79 -8.66 9.47
CA THR A 100 2.88 -9.38 10.40
C THR A 100 3.58 -9.83 11.69
N SER A 101 4.91 -9.98 11.63
CA SER A 101 5.72 -10.45 12.76
C SER A 101 6.35 -9.33 13.58
N VAL A 102 6.16 -8.07 13.18
CA VAL A 102 6.73 -6.93 13.91
C VAL A 102 6.03 -6.82 15.28
N GLY A 103 6.81 -6.62 16.34
CA GLY A 103 6.33 -6.71 17.71
C GLY A 103 5.23 -5.69 18.06
N GLU A 104 4.54 -5.91 19.19
CA GLU A 104 3.36 -5.12 19.62
C GLU A 104 3.59 -3.62 19.83
N ARG A 105 4.86 -3.18 19.89
CA ARG A 105 5.23 -1.77 20.05
C ARG A 105 5.17 -0.98 18.75
N THR A 106 5.07 -1.67 17.61
CA THR A 106 5.02 -1.08 16.28
C THR A 106 3.63 -1.26 15.71
N VAL A 107 3.00 -0.14 15.33
CA VAL A 107 1.72 -0.17 14.64
C VAL A 107 1.98 -0.13 13.14
N VAL A 108 1.46 -1.10 12.39
CA VAL A 108 1.53 -1.10 10.92
C VAL A 108 0.17 -0.71 10.36
N VAL A 109 0.14 0.30 9.50
CA VAL A 109 -1.08 0.82 8.86
C VAL A 109 -0.97 0.69 7.35
N ASN A 110 -1.90 0.03 6.67
CA ASN A 110 -2.99 -0.77 7.24
C ASN A 110 -2.48 -2.08 7.88
N LYS A 111 -3.31 -2.73 8.69
CA LYS A 111 -2.97 -4.02 9.31
C LYS A 111 -2.56 -5.04 8.23
N PRO A 112 -1.34 -5.60 8.24
CA PRO A 112 -0.84 -6.35 7.09
C PRO A 112 -1.67 -7.59 6.74
N GLU A 113 -2.17 -8.32 7.74
CA GLU A 113 -3.05 -9.47 7.53
C GLU A 113 -4.36 -9.06 6.83
N SER A 114 -4.84 -7.85 7.08
CA SER A 114 -6.05 -7.34 6.43
C SER A 114 -5.78 -7.04 4.96
N VAL A 115 -4.66 -6.41 4.63
CA VAL A 115 -4.31 -6.14 3.22
C VAL A 115 -4.09 -7.43 2.44
N LEU A 116 -3.49 -8.44 3.09
CA LEU A 116 -3.28 -9.76 2.47
C LEU A 116 -4.58 -10.55 2.25
N ALA A 117 -5.57 -10.39 3.14
CA ALA A 117 -6.83 -11.12 3.11
C ALA A 117 -7.91 -10.45 2.24
N TRP A 118 -7.94 -9.12 2.17
CA TRP A 118 -9.04 -8.37 1.58
C TRP A 118 -8.63 -7.70 0.27
N ASN A 119 -9.10 -8.25 -0.85
CA ASN A 119 -8.95 -7.60 -2.15
C ASN A 119 -9.96 -6.45 -2.29
N GLU A 120 -9.49 -5.29 -2.74
CA GLU A 120 -10.29 -4.06 -2.89
C GLU A 120 -11.55 -4.21 -3.77
N LYS A 121 -11.56 -5.11 -4.75
CA LYS A 121 -12.72 -5.34 -5.64
C LYS A 121 -13.62 -6.47 -5.18
N LEU A 122 -13.12 -7.41 -4.36
CA LEU A 122 -13.95 -8.46 -3.75
C LEU A 122 -14.59 -8.01 -2.44
N LEU A 123 -13.92 -7.17 -1.66
CA LEU A 123 -14.40 -6.68 -0.37
C LEU A 123 -15.83 -6.11 -0.44
N PRO A 124 -16.22 -5.29 -1.47
CA PRO A 124 -17.59 -4.79 -1.57
C PRO A 124 -18.66 -5.88 -1.65
N LEU A 125 -18.34 -7.09 -2.12
CA LEU A 125 -19.30 -8.20 -2.23
C LEU A 125 -19.78 -8.71 -0.86
N HIS A 126 -19.13 -8.33 0.23
CA HIS A 126 -19.63 -8.56 1.60
C HIS A 126 -20.79 -7.61 1.97
N PHE A 127 -21.07 -6.62 1.13
CA PHE A 127 -22.13 -5.63 1.29
C PHE A 127 -22.94 -5.54 -0.03
N PRO A 128 -23.60 -6.63 -0.46
CA PRO A 128 -24.22 -6.72 -1.78
C PRO A 128 -25.32 -5.67 -1.99
N ASP A 129 -26.03 -5.27 -0.93
CA ASP A 129 -27.09 -4.25 -0.99
C ASP A 129 -26.57 -2.84 -1.31
N LEU A 130 -25.25 -2.62 -1.16
CA LEU A 130 -24.57 -1.36 -1.48
C LEU A 130 -23.84 -1.40 -2.83
N CYS A 131 -23.93 -2.53 -3.55
CA CYS A 131 -23.23 -2.75 -4.81
C CYS A 131 -24.21 -2.91 -5.99
N PRO A 132 -23.82 -2.50 -7.21
CA PRO A 132 -24.55 -2.96 -8.40
C PRO A 132 -24.46 -4.50 -8.51
N PRO A 133 -25.35 -5.15 -9.29
CA PRO A 133 -25.18 -6.56 -9.64
C PRO A 133 -23.74 -6.80 -10.10
N THR A 134 -23.06 -7.75 -9.47
CA THR A 134 -21.63 -7.99 -9.70
C THR A 134 -21.38 -9.49 -9.80
N LEU A 135 -20.73 -9.90 -10.88
CA LEU A 135 -20.20 -11.24 -11.08
C LEU A 135 -18.67 -11.18 -11.15
N VAL A 136 -18.00 -12.07 -10.42
CA VAL A 136 -16.56 -12.29 -10.54
C VAL A 136 -16.35 -13.73 -10.99
N SER A 137 -15.72 -13.93 -12.14
CA SER A 137 -15.53 -15.26 -12.73
C SER A 137 -14.29 -15.31 -13.62
N ARG A 138 -13.72 -16.50 -13.75
CA ARG A 138 -12.73 -16.84 -14.80
C ARG A 138 -13.37 -17.54 -16.00
N HIS A 139 -14.65 -17.90 -15.93
CA HIS A 139 -15.40 -18.52 -17.02
C HIS A 139 -15.98 -17.43 -17.91
N VAL A 140 -15.52 -17.40 -19.17
CA VAL A 140 -15.91 -16.37 -20.14
C VAL A 140 -17.42 -16.45 -20.42
N GLU A 141 -17.96 -17.66 -20.52
CA GLU A 141 -19.37 -17.89 -20.82
C GLU A 141 -20.28 -17.29 -19.74
N ALA A 142 -19.91 -17.42 -18.46
CA ALA A 142 -20.65 -16.84 -17.34
C ALA A 142 -20.62 -15.31 -17.37
N LEU A 143 -19.50 -14.71 -17.77
CA LEU A 143 -19.38 -13.27 -17.92
C LEU A 143 -20.25 -12.75 -19.08
N GLU A 144 -20.23 -13.44 -20.22
CA GLU A 144 -21.07 -13.09 -21.38
C GLU A 144 -22.57 -13.22 -21.09
N GLU A 145 -22.97 -14.28 -20.37
CA GLU A 145 -24.35 -14.45 -19.88
C GLU A 145 -24.77 -13.33 -18.95
N PHE A 146 -23.91 -12.96 -18.00
CA PHE A 146 -24.18 -11.87 -17.07
C PHE A 146 -24.35 -10.53 -17.80
N VAL A 147 -23.45 -10.19 -18.74
CA VAL A 147 -23.54 -8.97 -19.54
C VAL A 147 -24.86 -8.94 -20.33
N ARG A 148 -25.22 -10.05 -20.99
CA ARG A 148 -26.50 -10.15 -21.72
C ARG A 148 -27.70 -9.95 -20.80
N ALA A 149 -27.67 -10.49 -19.58
CA ALA A 149 -28.77 -10.35 -18.61
C ALA A 149 -28.90 -8.93 -18.06
N GLN A 150 -27.80 -8.20 -17.85
CA GLN A 150 -27.81 -6.82 -17.38
C GLN A 150 -28.03 -5.78 -18.49
N GLY A 151 -27.78 -6.15 -19.76
CA GLY A 151 -27.86 -5.28 -20.93
C GLY A 151 -26.65 -4.36 -21.11
N THR A 152 -26.17 -3.73 -20.05
CA THR A 152 -24.92 -2.95 -20.03
C THR A 152 -24.19 -3.22 -18.73
N ALA A 153 -22.89 -3.50 -18.79
CA ALA A 153 -22.10 -3.83 -17.61
C ALA A 153 -20.66 -3.35 -17.75
N VAL A 154 -20.04 -3.00 -16.63
CA VAL A 154 -18.61 -2.67 -16.59
C VAL A 154 -17.81 -3.95 -16.35
N VAL A 155 -16.88 -4.26 -17.25
CA VAL A 155 -15.93 -5.38 -17.10
C VAL A 155 -14.58 -4.81 -16.68
N LYS A 156 -13.99 -5.34 -15.60
CA LYS A 156 -12.72 -4.87 -15.07
C LYS A 156 -11.88 -6.01 -14.47
N PRO A 157 -10.54 -5.98 -14.60
CA PRO A 157 -9.65 -6.93 -13.95
C PRO A 157 -9.66 -6.79 -12.43
N ILE A 158 -9.39 -7.89 -11.73
CA ILE A 158 -9.36 -7.91 -10.25
C ILE A 158 -8.11 -7.23 -9.67
N SER A 159 -6.99 -7.34 -10.37
CA SER A 159 -5.64 -6.99 -9.89
C SER A 159 -5.16 -5.58 -10.28
N GLU A 160 -5.84 -4.89 -11.20
CA GLU A 160 -5.39 -3.59 -11.71
C GLU A 160 -6.09 -2.41 -11.04
N CYS A 161 -5.43 -1.25 -10.99
CA CYS A 161 -6.00 0.00 -10.48
C CYS A 161 -6.05 1.09 -11.57
N SER A 162 -6.51 2.29 -11.19
CA SER A 162 -6.41 3.51 -12.00
C SER A 162 -6.98 3.42 -13.43
N GLY A 163 -8.11 2.72 -13.58
CA GLY A 163 -8.82 2.61 -14.86
C GLY A 163 -8.25 1.60 -15.85
N ARG A 164 -7.15 0.92 -15.51
CA ARG A 164 -6.52 -0.06 -16.41
C ARG A 164 -7.41 -1.29 -16.60
N GLY A 165 -7.62 -1.66 -17.87
CA GLY A 165 -8.43 -2.82 -18.24
C GLY A 165 -9.94 -2.67 -17.99
N ILE A 166 -10.45 -1.44 -17.82
CA ILE A 166 -11.88 -1.20 -17.70
C ILE A 166 -12.53 -1.13 -19.09
N HIS A 167 -13.60 -1.89 -19.27
CA HIS A 167 -14.45 -1.93 -20.46
C HIS A 167 -15.92 -1.71 -20.09
N VAL A 168 -16.70 -1.13 -20.99
CA VAL A 168 -18.14 -0.88 -20.85
C VAL A 168 -18.86 -1.49 -22.05
#